data_AF-A0A256W805-F1
#
_entry.id   AF-A0A256W805-F1
#
_cell.length_a   1.000
_cell.length_b   1.000
_cell.length_c   1.000
_cell.angle_alpha   90.00
_cell.angle_beta   90.00
_cell.angle_gamma   90.00
#
_symmetry.space_group_name_H-M   'P 1'
#
loop_
_entity.id
_entity.type
_entity.pdbx_description
1 polymer ?
#
loop_
_entity_poly.entity_id
_entity_poly.type
_entity_poly.pdbx_seq_one_letter_code
_entity_poly.pdbx_strand_id
1 'polypeptide(L)'
;MEINIKNDVNFIIGMFAYLPGGTVVSNDHLGVNPGDDWKKLYVNFTEAVSNYPTAIKYKVFFKASLGSEEEGNVYLDNIKIMHF
;
A
#
# COMPACT_ATOMS: atom_id res chain seq x y z
N MET A 1 -1.00 -8.62 4.67
CA MET A 1 -1.12 -8.75 3.19
C MET A 1 0.13 -9.42 2.67
N GLU A 2 -0.02 -10.29 1.68
CA GLU A 2 1.08 -10.85 0.89
C GLU A 2 0.97 -10.36 -0.55
N ILE A 3 2.10 -10.05 -1.18
CA ILE A 3 2.13 -9.55 -2.56
C ILE A 3 3.47 -9.89 -3.22
N ASN A 4 3.47 -10.16 -4.53
CA ASN A 4 4.69 -10.21 -5.34
C ASN A 4 4.84 -8.88 -6.08
N ILE A 5 6.05 -8.31 -6.04
CA ILE A 5 6.34 -6.99 -6.62
C ILE A 5 7.62 -7.00 -7.43
N LYS A 6 7.64 -6.19 -8.49
CA LYS A 6 8.83 -5.77 -9.24
C LYS A 6 8.60 -4.33 -9.67
N ASN A 7 9.59 -3.44 -9.51
CA ASN A 7 9.40 -2.02 -9.77
C ASN A 7 10.72 -1.31 -10.10
N ASP A 8 10.68 -0.30 -10.96
CA ASP A 8 11.81 0.55 -11.33
C ASP A 8 11.78 1.92 -10.61
N VAL A 9 10.61 2.33 -10.12
CA VAL A 9 10.40 3.57 -9.34
C VAL A 9 9.99 3.28 -7.91
N ASN A 10 10.23 4.25 -7.03
CA ASN A 10 9.74 4.20 -5.66
C ASN A 10 8.20 4.23 -5.65
N PHE A 11 7.60 3.39 -4.83
CA PHE A 11 6.17 3.48 -4.57
C PHE A 11 5.84 3.19 -3.10
N ILE A 12 4.65 3.61 -2.70
CA ILE A 12 4.14 3.46 -1.35
C ILE A 12 2.95 2.51 -1.38
N ILE A 13 2.95 1.59 -0.45
CA ILE A 13 1.77 0.80 -0.07
C ILE A 13 1.17 1.47 1.15
N GLY A 14 -0.12 1.78 1.08
CA GLY A 14 -0.82 2.43 2.17
C GLY A 14 -2.27 1.99 2.28
N MET A 15 -3.00 2.64 3.17
CA MET A 15 -4.40 2.34 3.41
C MET A 15 -5.20 3.61 3.70
N PHE A 16 -6.40 3.67 3.14
CA PHE A 16 -7.42 4.62 3.52
C PHE A 16 -8.27 4.04 4.65
N ALA A 17 -8.49 4.82 5.71
CA ALA A 17 -9.50 4.57 6.73
C ALA A 17 -10.67 5.52 6.50
N TYR A 18 -11.88 4.97 6.34
CA TYR A 18 -13.10 5.75 6.16
C TYR A 18 -13.80 5.87 7.51
N LEU A 19 -13.85 7.07 8.07
CA LEU A 19 -14.47 7.34 9.36
C LEU A 19 -15.97 7.65 9.21
N PRO A 20 -16.78 7.49 10.28
CA PRO A 20 -18.15 7.97 10.30
C PRO A 20 -18.22 9.47 9.96
N GLY A 21 -19.25 9.88 9.23
CA GLY A 21 -19.40 11.27 8.79
C GLY A 21 -18.64 11.62 7.50
N GLY A 22 -17.94 10.66 6.88
CA GLY A 22 -17.40 10.79 5.52
C GLY A 22 -15.93 11.23 5.45
N THR A 23 -15.27 11.47 6.57
CA THR A 23 -13.83 11.75 6.62
C THR A 23 -13.03 10.53 6.14
N VAL A 24 -12.05 10.76 5.27
CA VAL A 24 -11.12 9.74 4.78
C VAL A 24 -9.71 10.11 5.22
N VAL A 25 -9.05 9.20 5.95
CA VAL A 25 -7.67 9.37 6.39
C VAL A 25 -6.78 8.47 5.54
N SER A 26 -5.70 9.02 4.98
CA SER A 26 -4.68 8.25 4.27
C SER A 26 -3.50 7.97 5.18
N ASN A 27 -3.11 6.69 5.28
CA ASN A 27 -1.88 6.26 5.93
C ASN A 27 -0.91 5.72 4.89
N ASP A 28 0.17 6.46 4.63
CA ASP A 28 1.34 5.96 3.89
C ASP A 28 2.09 5.00 4.82
N HIS A 29 1.99 3.70 4.55
CA HIS A 29 2.37 2.68 5.52
C HIS A 29 3.77 2.09 5.26
N LEU A 30 4.10 1.82 4.01
CA LEU A 30 5.38 1.21 3.64
C LEU A 30 5.89 1.77 2.30
N GLY A 31 7.10 2.30 2.30
CA GLY A 31 7.83 2.64 1.08
C GLY A 31 8.57 1.42 0.51
N VAL A 32 8.55 1.28 -0.82
CA VAL A 32 9.22 0.21 -1.54
C VAL A 32 10.19 0.83 -2.54
N ASN A 33 11.47 0.46 -2.41
CA ASN A 33 12.54 0.89 -3.30
C ASN A 33 12.54 0.06 -4.61
N PRO A 34 13.12 0.58 -5.70
CA PRO A 34 13.30 -0.16 -6.95
C PRO A 34 14.02 -1.51 -6.79
N GLY A 35 13.68 -2.45 -7.67
CA GLY A 35 14.32 -3.74 -7.80
C GLY A 35 13.85 -4.51 -9.03
N ASP A 36 14.83 -5.03 -9.78
CA ASP A 36 14.60 -5.70 -11.07
C ASP A 36 14.06 -7.14 -10.94
N ASP A 37 14.20 -7.75 -9.76
CA ASP A 37 13.71 -9.10 -9.47
C ASP A 37 12.32 -9.07 -8.82
N TRP A 38 11.50 -10.09 -9.14
CA TRP A 38 10.27 -10.35 -8.41
C TRP A 38 10.55 -10.71 -6.95
N LYS A 39 9.99 -9.93 -6.02
CA LYS A 39 10.13 -10.17 -4.58
C LYS A 39 8.76 -10.36 -3.94
N LYS A 40 8.67 -11.31 -3.00
CA LYS A 40 7.50 -11.47 -2.14
C LYS A 40 7.62 -10.54 -0.94
N LEU A 41 6.61 -9.70 -0.72
CA LEU A 41 6.53 -8.75 0.39
C LEU A 41 5.36 -9.09 1.30
N TYR A 42 5.59 -8.92 2.61
CA TYR A 42 4.58 -9.04 3.64
C TYR A 42 4.35 -7.67 4.26
N VAL A 43 3.11 -7.21 4.26
CA VAL A 43 2.71 -5.90 4.80
C VAL A 43 1.76 -6.09 5.97
N ASN A 44 2.12 -5.55 7.13
CA ASN A 44 1.36 -5.67 8.38
C ASN A 44 0.58 -4.40 8.69
N PHE A 45 -0.71 -4.39 8.38
CA PHE A 45 -1.59 -3.26 8.61
C PHE A 45 -2.20 -3.18 10.03
N THR A 46 -1.81 -4.05 10.98
CA THR A 46 -2.41 -4.09 12.32
C THR A 46 -2.39 -2.73 13.01
N GLU A 47 -1.27 -2.02 12.97
CA GLU A 47 -1.15 -0.69 13.59
C GLU A 47 -2.04 0.34 12.88
N ALA A 48 -2.02 0.36 11.55
CA ALA A 48 -2.82 1.29 10.74
C ALA A 48 -4.33 1.09 10.96
N VAL A 49 -4.80 -0.15 11.18
CA VAL A 49 -6.19 -0.42 11.58
C VAL A 49 -6.45 0.05 13.01
N SER A 50 -5.56 -0.32 13.94
CA SER A 50 -5.71 -0.02 15.38
C SER A 50 -5.75 1.48 15.69
N ASN A 51 -5.07 2.30 14.89
CA ASN A 51 -5.07 3.76 15.03
C ASN A 51 -6.41 4.42 14.64
N TYR A 52 -7.29 3.71 13.91
CA TYR A 52 -8.60 4.22 13.49
C TYR A 52 -9.73 3.23 13.85
N PRO A 53 -9.94 2.93 15.14
CA PRO A 53 -10.84 1.84 15.57
C PRO A 53 -12.32 2.09 15.23
N THR A 54 -12.69 3.34 14.95
CA THR A 54 -14.06 3.73 14.55
C THR A 54 -14.28 3.70 13.05
N ALA A 55 -13.25 3.39 12.24
CA ALA A 55 -13.39 3.35 10.79
C ALA A 55 -14.39 2.27 10.36
N ILE A 56 -15.26 2.63 9.43
CA ILE A 56 -16.32 1.75 8.89
C ILE A 56 -15.85 0.92 7.70
N LYS A 57 -14.70 1.29 7.11
CA LYS A 57 -14.12 0.63 5.94
C LYS A 57 -12.64 0.96 5.86
N TYR A 58 -11.87 0.03 5.33
CA TYR A 58 -10.50 0.24 4.92
C TYR A 58 -10.30 -0.07 3.43
N LYS A 59 -9.37 0.64 2.79
CA LYS A 59 -8.99 0.38 1.39
C LYS A 59 -7.49 0.50 1.21
N VAL A 60 -6.83 -0.59 0.84
CA VAL A 60 -5.40 -0.56 0.47
C VAL A 60 -5.22 0.25 -0.81
N PHE A 61 -4.16 1.04 -0.88
CA PHE A 61 -3.75 1.77 -2.07
C PHE A 61 -2.27 1.55 -2.38
N PHE A 62 -1.93 1.77 -3.66
CA PHE A 62 -0.57 1.81 -4.17
C PHE A 62 -0.36 3.20 -4.77
N LYS A 63 0.69 3.90 -4.35
CA LYS A 63 1.01 5.26 -4.80
C LYS A 63 2.44 5.30 -5.31
N ALA A 64 2.61 5.37 -6.62
CA ALA A 64 3.92 5.56 -7.25
C ALA A 64 4.20 7.05 -7.46
N SER A 65 5.48 7.42 -7.47
CA SER A 65 5.93 8.75 -7.87
C SER A 65 7.10 8.58 -8.83
N LEU A 66 7.02 9.27 -9.98
CA LEU A 66 8.11 9.29 -10.95
C LEU A 66 9.31 10.14 -10.49
N GLY A 67 9.10 11.08 -9.55
CA GLY A 67 10.14 12.02 -9.17
C GLY A 67 10.60 12.85 -10.38
N SER A 68 11.85 12.63 -10.80
CA SER A 68 12.46 13.23 -12.00
C SER A 68 12.40 12.34 -13.25
N GLU A 69 11.94 11.10 -13.14
CA GLU A 69 11.85 10.17 -14.26
C GLU A 69 10.69 10.52 -15.19
N GLU A 70 10.84 10.25 -16.49
CA GLU A 70 9.78 10.47 -17.48
C GLU A 70 8.74 9.33 -17.47
N GLU A 71 9.19 8.13 -17.14
CA GLU A 71 8.37 6.92 -17.06
C GLU A 71 8.78 6.01 -15.89
N GLY A 72 7.90 5.08 -15.54
CA GLY A 72 8.14 4.14 -14.46
C GLY A 72 7.07 3.05 -14.43
N ASN A 73 7.49 1.85 -14.09
CA ASN A 73 6.70 0.63 -14.04
C ASN A 73 6.65 0.06 -12.62
N VAL A 74 5.44 -0.25 -12.18
CA VAL A 74 5.19 -1.02 -10.96
C VAL A 74 4.37 -2.25 -11.35
N TYR A 75 4.97 -3.42 -11.21
CA TYR A 75 4.33 -4.70 -11.47
C TYR A 75 3.91 -5.34 -10.14
N LEU A 76 2.62 -5.65 -10.03
CA LEU A 76 2.02 -6.25 -8.84
C LEU A 76 1.34 -7.56 -9.24
N ASP A 77 1.57 -8.62 -8.47
CA ASP A 77 0.95 -9.92 -8.73
C ASP A 77 0.67 -10.67 -7.41
N ASN A 78 -0.19 -11.67 -7.47
CA ASN A 78 -0.48 -12.58 -6.36
C ASN A 78 -0.86 -11.87 -5.05
N ILE A 79 -1.66 -10.81 -5.14
CA ILE A 79 -2.10 -10.01 -3.99
C ILE A 79 -3.07 -10.82 -3.12
N LYS A 80 -2.76 -10.97 -1.84
CA LYS A 80 -3.60 -11.63 -0.84
C LYS A 80 -3.75 -10.76 0.39
N ILE A 81 -4.98 -10.50 0.81
CA ILE A 81 -5.28 -9.81 2.07
C ILE A 81 -5.84 -10.83 3.05
N MET A 82 -5.23 -10.89 4.22
CA MET A 82 -5.71 -11.70 5.34
C MET A 82 -6.46 -10.78 6.30
N HIS A 83 -7.71 -11.11 6.60
CA HIS A 83 -8.57 -10.43 7.57
C HIS A 83 -9.45 -11.48 8.28
N PHE A 84 -9.99 -11.13 9.44
CA PHE A 84 -10.88 -11.97 10.26
C PHE A 84 -12.23 -11.28 10.47
#